data_AF-A0A4R3MAC3-F1
#
_entry.id   AF-A0A4R3MAC3-F1
#
_cell.length_a   1.000
_cell.length_b   1.000
_cell.length_c   1.000
_cell.angle_alpha   90.00
_cell.angle_beta   90.00
_cell.angle_gamma   90.00
#
_symmetry.space_group_name_H-M   'P 1'
#
loop_
_entity.id
_entity.type
_entity.pdbx_description
1 polymer ?
#
loop_
_entity_poly.entity_id
_entity_poly.type
_entity_poly.pdbx_seq_one_letter_code
_entity_poly.pdbx_strand_id
1 'polypeptide(L)'
;MYTGRTPSAQLMEFVPWTSFSRIVAKYGGEAKARSLTYAKQFRATAFAQLAYRESLRDIEACLLANRTKLLAMGFRSPIRRSTLADANEERDWRIWADLAALFIKRARKLYGNDGFGIDLENTVYALDATTIDLCLSLFP
;
A
#
# COMPACT_ATOMS: atom_id res chain seq x y z
N MET A 1 13.05 -7.16 -23.91
CA MET A 1 12.01 -7.88 -23.11
C MET A 1 12.59 -8.07 -21.71
N TYR A 2 11.96 -7.57 -20.64
CA TYR A 2 12.48 -7.78 -19.28
C TYR A 2 12.43 -9.27 -18.94
N THR A 3 13.59 -9.92 -18.82
CA THR A 3 13.76 -11.36 -18.56
C THR A 3 13.87 -11.69 -17.06
N GLY A 4 13.63 -10.72 -16.17
CA GLY A 4 13.74 -10.85 -14.71
C GLY A 4 12.44 -10.63 -13.93
N ARG A 5 12.53 -10.63 -12.59
CA ARG A 5 11.41 -10.25 -11.69
C ARG A 5 10.96 -8.81 -11.98
N THR A 6 9.67 -8.54 -11.84
CA THR A 6 9.14 -7.19 -12.06
C THR A 6 9.66 -6.23 -10.97
N PRO A 7 9.80 -4.92 -11.26
CA PRO A 7 10.20 -3.93 -10.24
C PRO A 7 9.29 -3.95 -9.01
N SER A 8 7.98 -4.13 -9.23
CA SER A 8 7.01 -4.33 -8.13
C SER A 8 7.38 -5.53 -7.26
N ALA A 9 7.73 -6.68 -7.85
CA ALA A 9 8.15 -7.86 -7.10
C ALA A 9 9.45 -7.64 -6.31
N GLN A 10 10.41 -6.91 -6.89
CA GLN A 10 11.67 -6.57 -6.21
C GLN A 10 11.43 -5.64 -5.01
N LEU A 11 10.59 -4.60 -5.17
CA LEU A 11 10.23 -3.70 -4.08
C LEU A 11 9.52 -4.42 -2.92
N MET A 12 8.74 -5.45 -3.24
CA MET A 12 8.08 -6.29 -2.24
C MET A 12 9.06 -7.10 -1.36
N GLU A 13 10.35 -7.21 -1.72
CA GLU A 13 11.37 -7.89 -0.91
C GLU A 13 11.75 -7.08 0.34
N PHE A 14 11.59 -5.75 0.31
CA PHE A 14 11.89 -4.88 1.45
C PHE A 14 10.79 -4.89 2.52
N VAL A 15 9.62 -5.46 2.20
CA VAL A 15 8.48 -5.56 3.10
C VAL A 15 8.76 -6.61 4.19
N PRO A 16 8.61 -6.28 5.48
CA PRO A 16 8.80 -7.23 6.58
C PRO A 16 7.65 -8.24 6.69
N TRP A 17 7.52 -9.18 5.74
CA TRP A 17 6.39 -10.09 5.66
C TRP A 17 6.10 -10.87 6.94
N THR A 18 7.13 -11.34 7.65
CA THR A 18 6.97 -12.03 8.94
C THR A 18 6.38 -11.13 10.02
N SER A 19 6.80 -9.87 10.09
CA SER A 19 6.24 -8.91 11.05
C SER A 19 4.85 -8.47 10.64
N PHE A 20 4.61 -8.29 9.33
CA PHE A 20 3.30 -7.97 8.80
C PHE A 20 2.28 -9.06 9.10
N SER A 21 2.62 -10.33 8.92
CA SER A 21 1.75 -11.46 9.32
C SER A 21 1.44 -11.46 10.81
N ARG A 22 2.40 -11.11 11.68
CA ARG A 22 2.15 -10.97 13.13
C ARG A 22 1.20 -9.81 13.44
N ILE A 23 1.34 -8.68 12.75
CA ILE A 23 0.43 -7.53 12.88
C ILE A 23 -0.98 -7.95 12.44
N VAL A 24 -1.14 -8.58 11.28
CA VAL A 24 -2.45 -9.06 10.80
C VAL A 24 -3.08 -10.05 11.80
N ALA A 25 -2.28 -10.97 12.34
CA ALA A 25 -2.74 -11.94 13.34
C ALA A 25 -3.20 -11.26 14.66
N LYS A 26 -2.48 -10.23 15.12
CA LYS A 26 -2.81 -9.44 16.32
C LYS A 26 -4.23 -8.85 16.25
N TYR A 27 -4.68 -8.44 15.07
CA TYR A 27 -6.01 -7.86 14.85
C TYR A 27 -7.03 -8.88 14.30
N GLY A 28 -6.73 -10.18 14.31
CA GLY A 28 -7.65 -11.24 13.85
C GLY A 28 -7.94 -11.26 12.35
N GLY A 29 -7.08 -10.64 11.52
CA GLY A 29 -7.39 -10.35 10.12
C GLY A 29 -7.53 -11.57 9.18
N GLU A 30 -6.95 -12.72 9.49
CA GLU A 30 -6.95 -13.87 8.57
C GLU A 30 -8.29 -14.64 8.55
N ALA A 31 -9.20 -14.42 9.53
CA ALA A 31 -10.43 -15.21 9.65
C ALA A 31 -11.47 -14.97 8.52
N LYS A 32 -11.39 -13.85 7.79
CA LYS A 32 -12.39 -13.45 6.77
C LYS A 32 -11.86 -13.37 5.33
N ALA A 33 -10.56 -13.56 5.11
CA ALA A 33 -9.92 -13.23 3.84
C ALA A 33 -9.89 -14.40 2.82
N ARG A 34 -11.04 -14.80 2.26
CA ARG A 34 -11.12 -15.95 1.35
C ARG A 34 -10.47 -15.73 -0.04
N SER A 35 -10.61 -14.55 -0.64
CA SER A 35 -10.11 -14.27 -2.01
C SER A 35 -8.96 -13.27 -2.03
N LEU A 36 -9.07 -12.19 -1.25
CA LEU A 36 -8.09 -11.13 -1.11
C LEU A 36 -7.46 -11.20 0.29
N THR A 37 -6.22 -11.63 0.43
CA THR A 37 -5.52 -11.55 1.74
C THR A 37 -5.07 -10.11 2.03
N TYR A 38 -4.72 -9.79 3.28
CA TYR A 38 -4.09 -8.51 3.62
C TYR A 38 -2.81 -8.29 2.81
N ALA A 39 -2.04 -9.35 2.59
CA ALA A 39 -0.84 -9.32 1.79
C ALA A 39 -1.11 -9.06 0.30
N LYS A 40 -2.24 -9.52 -0.25
CA LYS A 40 -2.66 -9.18 -1.62
C LYS A 40 -3.15 -7.73 -1.71
N GLN A 41 -3.94 -7.27 -0.74
CA GLN A 41 -4.40 -5.87 -0.70
C GLN A 41 -3.23 -4.90 -0.59
N PHE A 42 -2.24 -5.19 0.26
CA PHE A 42 -1.03 -4.38 0.38
C PHE A 42 -0.27 -4.30 -0.96
N ARG A 43 -0.06 -5.43 -1.63
CA ARG A 43 0.59 -5.44 -2.96
C ARG A 43 -0.18 -4.62 -3.99
N ALA A 44 -1.51 -4.71 -3.98
CA ALA A 44 -2.36 -3.99 -4.94
C ALA A 44 -2.32 -2.48 -4.70
N THR A 45 -2.41 -2.05 -3.45
CA THR A 45 -2.36 -0.63 -3.06
C THR A 45 -0.96 -0.04 -3.23
N ALA A 46 0.09 -0.76 -2.85
CA ALA A 46 1.47 -0.33 -3.11
C ALA A 46 1.78 -0.26 -4.60
N PHE A 47 1.32 -1.22 -5.40
CA PHE A 47 1.41 -1.13 -6.86
C PHE A 47 0.70 0.11 -7.40
N ALA A 48 -0.49 0.42 -6.91
CA ALA A 48 -1.23 1.60 -7.32
C ALA A 48 -0.44 2.90 -7.08
N GLN A 49 0.14 3.04 -5.88
CA GLN A 49 0.96 4.19 -5.52
C GLN A 49 2.19 4.32 -6.42
N LEU A 50 2.91 3.21 -6.64
CA LEU A 50 4.12 3.20 -7.47
C LEU A 50 3.86 3.41 -8.96
N ALA A 51 2.70 2.95 -9.44
CA ALA A 51 2.30 3.06 -10.84
C ALA A 51 1.43 4.29 -11.13
N TYR A 52 1.30 5.20 -10.15
CA TYR A 52 0.51 6.44 -10.23
C TYR A 52 -0.94 6.17 -10.67
N ARG A 53 -1.59 5.20 -10.04
CA ARG A 53 -2.99 4.82 -10.32
C ARG A 53 -3.92 5.55 -9.35
N GLU A 54 -4.81 6.37 -9.89
CA GLU A 54 -5.66 7.26 -9.10
C GLU A 54 -7.06 6.69 -8.80
N SER A 55 -7.41 5.51 -9.33
CA SER A 55 -8.72 4.90 -9.06
C SER A 55 -8.67 3.38 -8.93
N LEU A 56 -9.59 2.81 -8.12
CA LEU A 56 -9.73 1.35 -7.99
C LEU A 56 -10.02 0.66 -9.33
N ARG A 57 -10.71 1.35 -10.25
CA ARG A 57 -10.99 0.84 -11.60
C ARG A 57 -9.71 0.78 -12.43
N ASP A 58 -8.87 1.81 -12.36
CA ASP A 58 -7.58 1.83 -13.08
C ASP A 58 -6.61 0.79 -12.51
N ILE A 59 -6.60 0.59 -11.19
CA ILE A 59 -5.83 -0.48 -10.54
C ILE A 59 -6.24 -1.85 -11.10
N GLU A 60 -7.55 -2.16 -11.12
CA GLU A 60 -8.04 -3.43 -11.69
C GLU A 60 -7.65 -3.53 -13.18
N ALA A 61 -7.93 -2.52 -13.99
CA ALA A 61 -7.62 -2.54 -15.43
C ALA A 61 -6.13 -2.80 -15.70
N CYS A 62 -5.23 -2.11 -14.98
CA CYS A 62 -3.79 -2.26 -15.14
C CYS A 62 -3.28 -3.64 -14.71
N LEU A 63 -3.78 -4.16 -13.58
CA LEU A 63 -3.45 -5.52 -13.11
C LEU A 63 -3.99 -6.59 -14.06
N LEU A 64 -5.19 -6.41 -14.62
CA LEU A 64 -5.78 -7.32 -15.60
C LEU A 64 -5.05 -7.29 -16.95
N ALA A 65 -4.59 -6.12 -17.41
CA ALA A 65 -3.78 -6.00 -18.61
C ALA A 65 -2.43 -6.71 -18.49
N ASN A 66 -1.89 -6.77 -17.26
CA ASN A 66 -0.62 -7.43 -16.95
C ASN A 66 -0.79 -8.84 -16.34
N ARG A 67 -1.87 -9.56 -16.70
CA ARG A 67 -2.21 -10.90 -16.17
C ARG A 67 -1.05 -11.88 -16.17
N THR A 68 -0.26 -11.92 -17.24
CA THR A 68 0.90 -12.83 -17.38
C THR A 68 1.98 -12.58 -16.34
N LYS A 69 2.05 -11.36 -15.77
CA LYS A 69 3.03 -10.94 -14.76
C LYS A 69 2.47 -10.95 -13.34
N LEU A 70 1.17 -11.20 -13.16
CA LEU A 70 0.51 -11.19 -11.84
C LEU A 70 1.15 -12.17 -10.86
N LEU A 71 1.49 -13.37 -11.32
CA LEU A 71 2.10 -14.39 -10.48
C LEU A 71 3.45 -13.92 -9.93
N ALA A 72 4.30 -13.35 -10.78
CA ALA A 72 5.59 -12.78 -10.37
C ALA A 72 5.41 -11.61 -9.37
N MET A 73 4.31 -10.87 -9.47
CA MET A 73 3.93 -9.83 -8.52
C MET A 73 3.27 -10.35 -7.22
N GLY A 74 3.15 -11.67 -7.05
CA GLY A 74 2.57 -12.29 -5.85
C GLY A 74 1.04 -12.44 -5.87
N PHE A 75 0.40 -12.25 -7.03
CA PHE A 75 -1.04 -12.45 -7.22
C PHE A 75 -1.31 -13.80 -7.90
N ARG A 76 -1.99 -14.70 -7.19
CA ARG A 76 -2.47 -15.99 -7.76
C ARG A 76 -3.83 -15.89 -8.45
N SER A 77 -4.54 -14.79 -8.24
CA SER A 77 -5.89 -14.54 -8.74
C SER A 77 -6.02 -13.05 -9.10
N PRO A 78 -6.86 -12.70 -10.10
CA PRO A 78 -7.11 -11.30 -10.43
C PRO A 78 -7.70 -10.55 -9.23
N ILE A 79 -7.33 -9.27 -9.11
CA ILE A 79 -7.87 -8.34 -8.12
C ILE A 79 -9.08 -7.65 -8.75
N ARG A 80 -10.25 -7.77 -8.12
CA ARG A 80 -11.49 -7.14 -8.56
C ARG A 80 -11.70 -5.81 -7.86
N ARG A 81 -12.22 -4.79 -8.56
CA ARG A 81 -12.54 -3.48 -7.98
C ARG A 81 -13.46 -3.57 -6.77
N SER A 82 -14.55 -4.33 -6.86
CA SER A 82 -15.51 -4.48 -5.75
C SER A 82 -14.83 -5.05 -4.51
N THR A 83 -14.13 -6.18 -4.66
CA THR A 83 -13.41 -6.81 -3.54
C THR A 83 -12.35 -5.90 -2.92
N LEU A 84 -11.68 -5.06 -3.72
CA LEU A 84 -10.72 -4.09 -3.21
C LEU A 84 -11.41 -2.91 -2.49
N ALA A 85 -12.58 -2.47 -2.98
CA ALA A 85 -13.40 -1.46 -2.32
C ALA A 85 -13.92 -1.94 -0.96
N ASP A 86 -14.57 -3.11 -0.93
CA ASP A 86 -15.09 -3.71 0.31
C ASP A 86 -13.96 -3.90 1.33
N ALA A 87 -12.78 -4.35 0.88
CA ALA A 87 -11.62 -4.51 1.75
C ALA A 87 -11.03 -3.19 2.25
N ASN A 88 -11.16 -2.09 1.52
CA ASN A 88 -10.70 -0.78 1.99
C ASN A 88 -11.65 -0.19 3.03
N GLU A 89 -12.94 -0.51 2.94
CA GLU A 89 -13.97 -0.01 3.86
C GLU A 89 -14.02 -0.82 5.17
N GLU A 90 -13.96 -2.15 5.08
CA GLU A 90 -14.25 -3.02 6.23
C GLU A 90 -13.03 -3.38 7.11
N ARG A 91 -11.81 -3.25 6.58
CA ARG A 91 -10.61 -3.78 7.27
C ARG A 91 -10.08 -2.82 8.31
N ASP A 92 -9.66 -3.38 9.45
CA ASP A 92 -9.05 -2.60 10.53
C ASP A 92 -7.82 -1.83 10.03
N TRP A 93 -7.95 -0.50 10.03
CA TRP A 93 -6.92 0.44 9.59
C TRP A 93 -5.65 0.37 10.45
N ARG A 94 -5.75 -0.10 11.69
CA ARG A 94 -4.60 -0.19 12.63
C ARG A 94 -3.53 -1.15 12.14
N ILE A 95 -3.89 -2.10 11.28
CA ILE A 95 -2.92 -2.99 10.60
C ILE A 95 -1.96 -2.16 9.72
N TRP A 96 -2.48 -1.18 8.98
CA TRP A 96 -1.69 -0.31 8.13
C TRP A 96 -0.87 0.68 8.95
N ALA A 97 -1.43 1.21 10.03
CA ALA A 97 -0.72 2.09 10.96
C ALA A 97 0.49 1.40 11.61
N ASP A 98 0.31 0.16 12.12
CA ASP A 98 1.41 -0.62 12.71
C ASP A 98 2.47 -0.98 11.66
N LEU A 99 2.06 -1.28 10.42
CA LEU A 99 3.00 -1.52 9.32
C LEU A 99 3.80 -0.27 8.95
N ALA A 100 3.15 0.90 8.87
CA ALA A 100 3.80 2.17 8.61
C ALA A 100 4.80 2.53 9.71
N ALA A 101 4.43 2.37 10.98
CA ALA A 101 5.32 2.56 12.12
C ALA A 101 6.58 1.67 12.04
N LEU A 102 6.42 0.42 11.58
CA LEU A 102 7.54 -0.50 11.36
C LEU A 102 8.47 -0.01 10.24
N PHE A 103 7.92 0.49 9.13
CA PHE A 103 8.73 1.10 8.06
C PHE A 103 9.46 2.35 8.53
N ILE A 104 8.79 3.25 9.26
CA ILE A 104 9.40 4.46 9.83
C ILE A 104 10.57 4.08 10.75
N LYS A 105 10.40 3.07 11.62
CA LYS A 105 11.48 2.60 12.49
C LYS A 105 12.68 2.07 11.69
N ARG A 106 12.45 1.36 10.60
CA ARG A 106 13.52 0.88 9.71
C ARG A 106 14.23 2.02 8.99
N ALA A 107 13.46 2.95 8.43
CA ALA A 107 14.00 4.13 7.75
C ALA A 107 14.86 4.97 8.70
N ARG A 108 14.38 5.27 9.91
CA ARG A 108 15.15 6.00 10.94
C ARG A 108 16.49 5.35 11.27
N LYS A 109 16.55 4.01 11.29
CA LYS A 109 17.81 3.30 11.53
C LYS A 109 18.76 3.38 10.34
N LEU A 110 18.23 3.32 9.12
CA LEU A 110 19.03 3.36 7.88
C LEU A 110 19.60 4.76 7.62
N TYR A 111 18.77 5.79 7.78
CA TYR A 111 19.11 7.18 7.43
C TYR A 111 19.46 8.04 8.66
N GLY A 112 19.60 7.45 9.84
CA GLY A 112 19.79 8.21 11.09
C GLY A 112 21.10 8.99 11.17
N ASN A 113 22.10 8.59 10.38
CA ASN A 113 23.39 9.27 10.29
C ASN A 113 23.53 10.09 8.99
N ASP A 114 22.55 10.00 8.10
CA ASP A 114 22.56 10.75 6.86
C ASP A 114 22.04 12.16 7.17
N GLY A 115 22.73 13.18 6.66
CA GLY A 115 22.18 14.53 6.69
C GLY A 115 20.83 14.54 5.97
N PHE A 116 19.85 15.29 6.49
CA PHE A 116 18.47 15.30 5.99
C PHE A 116 18.35 15.72 4.50
N GLY A 117 19.44 16.17 3.87
CA GLY A 117 19.52 16.50 2.44
C GLY A 117 18.78 17.76 2.04
N ILE A 118 18.14 18.42 3.01
CA ILE A 118 17.40 19.66 2.86
C ILE A 118 17.96 20.62 3.90
N ASP A 119 18.60 21.70 3.45
CA ASP A 119 18.93 22.83 4.32
C ASP A 119 17.63 23.57 4.62
N LEU A 120 17.01 23.22 5.75
CA LEU A 120 15.79 23.85 6.22
C LEU A 120 16.19 25.13 6.94
N GLU A 121 16.04 26.29 6.28
CA GLU A 121 16.25 27.60 6.92
C GLU A 121 15.32 27.80 8.14
N ASN A 122 14.19 27.11 8.19
CA ASN A 122 13.19 27.16 9.27
C ASN A 122 12.57 25.78 9.56
N THR A 123 12.02 25.60 10.77
CA THR A 123 11.28 24.39 11.14
C THR A 123 10.00 24.25 10.30
N VAL A 124 10.04 23.42 9.26
CA VAL A 124 8.85 23.14 8.42
C VAL A 124 7.99 22.07 9.09
N TYR A 125 6.79 22.47 9.50
CA TYR A 125 5.73 21.54 9.88
C TYR A 125 5.11 20.97 8.59
N ALA A 126 5.42 19.72 8.27
CA ALA A 126 4.72 19.00 7.21
C ALA A 126 3.37 18.51 7.73
N LEU A 127 2.30 19.25 7.41
CA LEU A 127 0.92 18.83 7.63
C LEU A 127 0.43 18.12 6.36
N ASP A 128 0.32 16.79 6.41
CA ASP A 128 -0.40 16.02 5.39
C ASP A 128 -1.90 16.14 5.66
N ALA A 129 -2.54 17.10 5.00
CA ALA A 129 -3.99 17.26 5.01
C ALA A 129 -4.54 16.83 3.66
N THR A 130 -5.28 15.73 3.61
CA THR A 130 -6.21 15.49 2.51
C THR A 130 -7.35 16.49 2.64
N THR A 131 -7.26 17.61 1.90
CA THR A 131 -8.38 18.54 1.76
C THR A 131 -9.51 17.80 1.07
N ILE A 132 -10.52 17.39 1.83
CA ILE A 132 -11.77 16.93 1.25
C ILE A 132 -12.49 18.21 0.83
N ASP A 133 -12.48 18.51 -0.48
CA ASP A 133 -13.35 19.55 -1.06
C ASP A 133 -14.80 19.09 -0.92
N LEU A 134 -15.37 19.33 0.26
CA LEU A 134 -16.80 19.32 0.48
C LEU A 134 -17.34 20.54 -0.24
N CYS A 135 -17.79 20.31 -1.48
CA CYS A 135 -18.50 21.28 -2.30
C CYS A 135 -19.57 21.96 -1.43
N LEU A 136 -19.43 23.27 -1.20
CA LEU A 136 -20.36 24.12 -0.45
C LEU A 136 -21.80 24.09 -1.01
N SER A 137 -22.02 23.44 -2.16
CA SER A 137 -23.34 23.21 -2.76
C SER A 137 -24.28 22.31 -1.95
N LEU A 138 -23.82 21.69 -0.86
CA LEU A 138 -24.64 20.86 0.03
C LEU A 138 -25.08 21.55 1.35
N PHE A 139 -24.68 22.81 1.58
CA PHE A 139 -25.15 23.60 2.73
C PHE A 139 -25.92 24.84 2.22
N PRO A 140 -27.27 24.84 2.28
CA PRO A 140 -28.08 26.03 2.05
C PRO A 140 -27.96 27.06 3.18
#